data_AF-A0A6G2RVE5-F1
#
_entry.id   AF-A0A6G2RVE5-F1
#
_cell.length_a   1.000
_cell.length_b   1.000
_cell.length_c   1.000
_cell.angle_alpha   90.00
_cell.angle_beta   90.00
_cell.angle_gamma   90.00
#
_symmetry.space_group_name_H-M   'P 1'
#
loop_
_entity.id
_entity.type
_entity.pdbx_description
1 polymer ?
#
loop_
_entity_poly.entity_id
_entity_poly.type
_entity_poly.pdbx_seq_one_letter_code
_entity_poly.pdbx_strand_id
1 'polypeptide(L)'
;MQPLAGQDLLHTQPHLMHWLATATAISAVIAVSSLLQPTGALATTTGPSSTEAAPGTAAPDPSRVAFPVNCGPSRLDVVRKVSGDLDGTGGTQTVAVVRCHSEAGTPPSGVYVLAQAPGPKASPRVVATLLAPSQRLSVQDITLDGRVVSAAVQGYSSPDVPRYLPDVHKTLKWQWQGGKFVQSELPANTATDGA
;
A
#
# COMPACT_ATOMS: atom_id res chain seq x y z
N MET A 1 14.34 41.61 54.79
CA MET A 1 15.55 41.53 53.93
C MET A 1 15.09 41.38 52.48
N GLN A 2 15.82 42.02 51.58
CA GLN A 2 15.46 42.48 50.23
C GLN A 2 14.70 41.51 49.30
N PRO A 3 13.89 42.06 48.35
CA PRO A 3 13.56 41.38 47.11
C PRO A 3 14.81 41.36 46.20
N LEU A 4 15.10 40.21 45.58
CA LEU A 4 16.17 40.10 44.59
C LEU A 4 15.57 40.11 43.18
N ALA A 5 16.12 41.00 42.37
CA ALA A 5 15.68 41.39 41.04
C ALA A 5 15.57 40.23 40.04
N GLY A 6 14.42 40.15 39.38
CA GLY A 6 14.27 39.54 38.06
C GLY A 6 13.93 40.65 37.09
N GLN A 7 14.91 41.01 36.27
CA GLN A 7 14.86 42.16 35.37
C GLN A 7 13.74 42.04 34.35
N ASP A 8 13.13 43.19 34.09
CA ASP A 8 12.19 43.50 33.04
C ASP A 8 12.79 43.09 31.67
N LEU A 9 12.39 41.93 31.14
CA LEU A 9 12.68 41.52 29.76
C LEU A 9 11.77 42.31 28.80
N LEU A 10 12.03 43.61 28.68
CA LEU A 10 11.38 44.50 27.70
C LEU A 10 11.69 44.13 26.23
N HIS A 11 12.53 43.11 25.98
CA HIS A 11 12.91 42.67 24.64
C HIS A 11 11.99 41.60 24.02
N THR A 12 10.92 41.19 24.69
CA THR A 12 9.98 40.21 24.14
C THR A 12 8.54 40.58 24.45
N GLN A 13 8.12 41.78 24.05
CA GLN A 13 6.71 42.02 23.74
C GLN A 13 6.52 41.83 22.24
N PRO A 14 6.14 40.63 21.76
CA PRO A 14 5.79 40.47 20.35
C PRO A 14 4.56 41.34 20.07
N HIS A 15 4.79 42.48 19.41
CA HIS A 15 3.71 43.37 19.01
C HIS A 15 2.68 42.58 18.20
N LEU A 16 1.40 42.84 18.44
CA LEU A 16 0.28 42.17 17.76
C LEU A 16 0.40 42.27 16.22
N MET A 17 1.02 43.35 15.74
CA MET A 17 1.38 43.54 14.33
C MET A 17 2.39 42.52 13.80
N HIS A 18 3.35 42.06 14.61
CA HIS A 18 4.33 41.06 14.20
C HIS A 18 3.66 39.69 13.99
N TRP A 19 2.73 39.33 14.87
CA TRP A 19 1.90 38.12 14.72
C TRP A 19 0.97 38.18 13.51
N LEU A 20 0.38 39.36 13.24
CA LEU A 20 -0.40 39.57 12.01
C LEU A 20 0.47 39.41 10.77
N ALA A 21 1.68 39.99 10.76
CA ALA A 21 2.60 39.88 9.63
C ALA A 21 3.01 38.42 9.35
N THR A 22 3.33 37.64 10.38
CA THR A 22 3.70 36.23 10.21
C THR A 22 2.52 35.37 9.77
N ALA A 23 1.33 35.57 10.34
CA ALA A 23 0.12 34.84 9.93
C ALA A 23 -0.23 35.11 8.46
N THR A 24 -0.12 36.37 8.02
CA THR A 24 -0.39 36.77 6.63
C THR A 24 0.63 36.17 5.66
N ALA A 25 1.92 36.19 6.03
CA ALA A 25 2.98 35.57 5.23
C ALA A 25 2.77 34.06 5.06
N ILE A 26 2.44 33.34 6.14
CA ILE A 26 2.16 31.90 6.08
C ILE A 26 0.92 31.63 5.20
N SER A 27 -0.14 32.43 5.36
CA SER A 27 -1.38 32.28 4.57
C SER A 27 -1.14 32.51 3.08
N ALA A 28 -0.31 33.49 2.72
CA ALA A 28 0.08 33.74 1.34
C ALA A 28 0.87 32.56 0.75
N VAL A 29 1.81 31.98 1.51
CA VAL A 29 2.56 30.79 1.06
C VAL A 29 1.64 29.60 0.84
N ILE A 30 0.68 29.36 1.74
CA ILE A 30 -0.32 28.29 1.59
C ILE A 30 -1.20 28.52 0.35
N ALA A 31 -1.66 29.76 0.14
CA ALA A 31 -2.47 30.12 -1.03
C ALA A 31 -1.69 29.93 -2.34
N VAL A 32 -0.45 30.38 -2.42
CA VAL A 32 0.42 30.20 -3.59
C VAL A 32 0.69 28.71 -3.83
N SER A 33 0.97 27.94 -2.77
CA SER A 33 1.17 26.49 -2.89
C SER A 33 -0.08 25.77 -3.38
N SER A 34 -1.27 26.29 -3.07
CA SER A 34 -2.55 25.74 -3.55
C SER A 34 -2.80 26.00 -5.03
N LEU A 35 -2.18 27.04 -5.61
CA LEU A 35 -2.24 27.32 -7.05
C LEU A 35 -1.29 26.44 -7.87
N LEU A 36 -0.21 25.93 -7.26
CA LEU A 36 0.72 24.97 -7.87
C LEU A 36 0.25 23.51 -7.72
N GLN A 37 -1.05 23.27 -7.57
CA GLN A 37 -1.57 21.91 -7.59
C GLN A 37 -1.30 21.26 -8.97
N PRO A 38 -0.76 20.02 -8.99
CA PRO A 38 -0.65 19.25 -10.23
C PRO A 38 -2.02 19.19 -10.90
N THR A 39 -2.10 19.60 -12.16
CA THR A 39 -3.32 19.61 -12.96
C THR A 39 -3.75 18.17 -13.23
N GLY A 40 -4.44 17.55 -12.27
CA GLY A 40 -4.82 16.14 -12.35
C GLY A 40 -5.53 15.54 -11.14
N ALA A 41 -5.65 16.26 -10.01
CA ALA A 41 -6.39 15.78 -8.84
C ALA A 41 -7.64 16.64 -8.61
N LEU A 42 -8.66 16.49 -9.45
CA LEU A 42 -10.02 16.88 -9.05
C LEU A 42 -10.54 15.84 -8.06
N ALA A 43 -10.44 16.15 -6.77
CA ALA A 43 -11.21 15.45 -5.75
C ALA A 43 -12.66 15.96 -5.84
N THR A 44 -13.51 15.24 -6.58
CA THR A 44 -14.96 15.43 -6.48
C THR A 44 -15.43 14.85 -5.14
N THR A 45 -15.57 15.72 -4.14
CA THR A 45 -16.34 15.41 -2.93
C THR A 45 -17.81 15.35 -3.32
N THR A 46 -18.33 14.13 -3.52
CA THR A 46 -19.78 13.89 -3.52
C THR A 46 -20.12 13.08 -2.28
N GLY A 47 -21.05 13.62 -1.49
CA GLY A 47 -21.50 13.10 -0.20
C GLY A 47 -22.15 11.72 -0.26
N PRO A 48 -22.63 11.22 0.89
CA PRO A 48 -22.89 9.79 1.09
C PRO A 48 -24.11 9.38 0.28
N SER A 49 -23.90 8.49 -0.68
CA SER A 49 -24.97 7.75 -1.34
C SER A 49 -24.55 6.29 -1.37
N SER A 50 -25.15 5.52 -0.49
CA SER A 50 -25.27 4.08 -0.61
C SER A 50 -25.93 3.77 -1.96
N THR A 51 -25.17 3.28 -2.94
CA THR A 51 -25.70 2.66 -4.16
C THR A 51 -24.60 1.81 -4.78
N GLU A 52 -25.00 0.58 -5.10
CA GLU A 52 -24.57 -0.25 -6.22
C GLU A 52 -23.41 0.30 -7.06
N ALA A 53 -22.35 -0.51 -7.17
CA ALA A 53 -21.17 -0.22 -7.96
C ALA A 53 -21.57 0.37 -9.33
N ALA A 54 -21.29 1.66 -9.52
CA ALA A 54 -21.18 2.25 -10.84
C ALA A 54 -20.28 1.33 -11.70
N PRO A 55 -20.43 1.28 -13.03
CA PRO A 55 -19.54 0.50 -13.89
C PRO A 55 -18.11 1.00 -13.66
N GLY A 56 -17.40 0.33 -12.75
CA GLY A 56 -16.11 0.75 -12.29
C GLY A 56 -15.16 0.75 -13.47
N THR A 57 -14.21 1.68 -13.49
CA THR A 57 -13.06 1.57 -14.38
C THR A 57 -12.53 0.14 -14.29
N ALA A 58 -12.45 -0.55 -15.42
CA ALA A 58 -12.07 -1.96 -15.44
C ALA A 58 -10.79 -2.17 -14.65
N ALA A 59 -10.77 -3.20 -13.81
CA ALA A 59 -9.62 -3.48 -12.96
C ALA A 59 -8.35 -3.69 -13.81
N PRO A 60 -7.20 -3.13 -13.40
CA PRO A 60 -5.91 -3.33 -14.05
C PRO A 60 -5.63 -4.79 -14.42
N ASP A 61 -5.45 -5.07 -15.72
CA ASP A 61 -5.15 -6.41 -16.22
C ASP A 61 -3.68 -6.78 -15.94
N PRO A 62 -3.40 -7.80 -15.09
CA PRO A 62 -2.04 -8.23 -14.78
C PRO A 62 -1.25 -8.72 -16.00
N SER A 63 -1.92 -9.22 -17.04
CA SER A 63 -1.24 -9.71 -18.25
C SER A 63 -0.60 -8.58 -19.09
N ARG A 64 -0.97 -7.32 -18.81
CA ARG A 64 -0.45 -6.12 -19.47
C ARG A 64 0.67 -5.43 -18.70
N VAL A 65 1.18 -6.04 -17.63
CA VAL A 65 2.18 -5.47 -16.74
C VAL A 65 3.46 -6.29 -16.77
N ALA A 66 4.61 -5.60 -16.84
CA ALA A 66 5.90 -6.21 -16.58
C ALA A 66 6.16 -6.24 -15.07
N PHE A 67 6.24 -7.44 -14.49
CA PHE A 67 6.55 -7.63 -13.07
C PHE A 67 8.07 -7.59 -12.83
N PRO A 68 8.55 -6.98 -11.73
CA PRO A 68 9.97 -6.90 -11.41
C PRO A 68 10.46 -8.21 -10.78
N VAL A 69 10.32 -9.31 -11.52
CA VAL A 69 10.74 -10.66 -11.14
C VAL A 69 11.56 -11.25 -12.27
N ASN A 70 12.76 -11.74 -11.96
CA ASN A 70 13.59 -12.46 -12.91
C ASN A 70 13.38 -13.97 -12.73
N CYS A 71 12.69 -14.59 -13.69
CA CYS A 71 12.47 -16.04 -13.72
C CYS A 71 13.50 -16.80 -14.56
N GLY A 72 14.54 -16.11 -15.05
CA GLY A 72 15.50 -16.68 -16.00
C GLY A 72 14.78 -17.22 -17.24
N PRO A 73 14.97 -18.50 -17.60
CA PRO A 73 14.31 -19.10 -18.76
C PRO A 73 12.84 -19.47 -18.52
N SER A 74 12.40 -19.54 -17.26
CA SER A 74 11.00 -19.88 -16.94
C SER A 74 10.08 -18.72 -17.21
N ARG A 75 8.86 -19.02 -17.67
CA ARG A 75 7.79 -18.01 -17.77
C ARG A 75 7.35 -17.54 -16.38
N LEU A 76 6.80 -16.33 -16.30
CA LEU A 76 6.17 -15.80 -15.09
C LEU A 76 4.66 -16.04 -15.16
N ASP A 77 4.10 -16.67 -14.13
CA ASP A 77 2.68 -16.94 -14.02
C ASP A 77 2.04 -15.96 -13.02
N VAL A 78 0.88 -15.40 -13.38
CA VAL A 78 -0.04 -14.75 -12.44
C VAL A 78 -0.95 -15.82 -11.87
N VAL A 79 -0.69 -16.25 -10.63
CA VAL A 79 -1.35 -17.42 -10.05
C VAL A 79 -2.64 -17.08 -9.30
N ARG A 80 -2.76 -15.85 -8.79
CA ARG A 80 -3.97 -15.34 -8.12
C ARG A 80 -4.09 -13.83 -8.32
N LYS A 81 -5.30 -13.30 -8.22
CA LYS A 81 -5.55 -11.86 -8.19
C LYS A 81 -6.81 -11.51 -7.41
N VAL A 82 -6.81 -10.32 -6.81
CA VAL A 82 -7.98 -9.65 -6.23
C VAL A 82 -7.98 -8.19 -6.67
N SER A 83 -9.15 -7.57 -6.78
CA SER A 83 -9.27 -6.19 -7.24
C SER A 83 -10.27 -5.42 -6.38
N GLY A 84 -10.01 -4.14 -6.18
CA GLY A 84 -10.89 -3.22 -5.44
C GLY A 84 -10.22 -1.86 -5.24
N ASP A 85 -10.92 -0.95 -4.58
CA ASP A 85 -10.41 0.35 -4.19
C ASP A 85 -9.58 0.24 -2.90
N LEU A 86 -8.27 0.08 -3.06
CA LEU A 86 -7.32 -0.15 -1.97
C LEU A 86 -6.93 1.13 -1.23
N ASP A 87 -6.92 2.26 -1.93
CA ASP A 87 -6.49 3.55 -1.39
C ASP A 87 -7.66 4.44 -0.94
N GLY A 88 -8.89 4.08 -1.31
CA GLY A 88 -10.10 4.81 -0.94
C GLY A 88 -10.38 6.03 -1.81
N THR A 89 -9.76 6.11 -2.99
CA THR A 89 -9.87 7.26 -3.90
C THR A 89 -10.83 7.02 -5.06
N GLY A 90 -11.54 5.87 -5.07
CA GLY A 90 -12.52 5.51 -6.10
C GLY A 90 -11.93 4.85 -7.34
N GLY A 91 -10.61 4.69 -7.41
CA GLY A 91 -9.94 3.90 -8.45
C GLY A 91 -9.92 2.41 -8.11
N THR A 92 -10.10 1.52 -9.09
CA THR A 92 -9.88 0.08 -8.87
C THR A 92 -8.42 -0.26 -9.08
N GLN A 93 -7.77 -0.82 -8.06
CA GLN A 93 -6.46 -1.44 -8.18
C GLN A 93 -6.59 -2.97 -8.25
N THR A 94 -5.55 -3.64 -8.73
CA THR A 94 -5.47 -5.10 -8.73
C THR A 94 -4.23 -5.54 -7.97
N VAL A 95 -4.41 -6.44 -7.01
CA VAL A 95 -3.31 -7.15 -6.37
C VAL A 95 -3.08 -8.45 -7.12
N ALA A 96 -1.89 -8.60 -7.70
CA ALA A 96 -1.49 -9.78 -8.44
C ALA A 96 -0.46 -10.58 -7.64
N VAL A 97 -0.72 -11.88 -7.48
CA VAL A 97 0.25 -12.85 -6.99
C VAL A 97 0.92 -13.47 -8.20
N VAL A 98 2.24 -13.34 -8.27
CA VAL A 98 3.03 -13.90 -9.37
C VAL A 98 4.04 -14.90 -8.85
N ARG A 99 4.42 -15.84 -9.71
CA ARG A 99 5.41 -16.88 -9.40
C ARG A 99 6.10 -17.29 -10.69
N CYS A 100 7.39 -17.62 -10.60
CA CYS A 100 8.07 -18.26 -11.72
C CYS A 100 7.49 -19.66 -11.94
N HIS A 101 7.22 -20.01 -13.19
CA HIS A 101 6.72 -21.32 -13.54
C HIS A 101 7.73 -22.41 -13.16
N SER A 102 7.21 -23.51 -12.62
CA SER A 102 7.99 -24.70 -12.28
C SER A 102 7.14 -25.94 -12.49
N GLU A 103 7.72 -26.97 -13.09
CA GLU A 103 7.10 -28.29 -13.22
C GLU A 103 7.07 -29.05 -11.89
N ALA A 104 7.94 -28.66 -10.95
CA ALA A 104 8.08 -29.30 -9.64
C ALA A 104 8.27 -28.28 -8.51
N GLY A 105 7.55 -28.49 -7.42
CA GLY A 105 7.59 -27.64 -6.23
C GLY A 105 6.97 -26.26 -6.44
N THR A 106 7.11 -25.41 -5.43
CA THR A 106 6.44 -24.11 -5.35
C THR A 106 7.47 -23.01 -5.16
N PRO A 107 7.93 -22.34 -6.23
CA PRO A 107 8.82 -21.19 -6.11
C PRO A 107 8.20 -20.07 -5.26
N PRO A 108 9.02 -19.22 -4.61
CA PRO A 108 8.53 -18.07 -3.87
C PRO A 108 7.63 -17.17 -4.72
N SER A 109 6.61 -16.60 -4.09
CA SER A 109 5.67 -15.68 -4.71
C SER A 109 6.14 -14.23 -4.59
N GLY A 110 5.80 -13.43 -5.59
CA GLY A 110 5.74 -11.97 -5.47
C GLY A 110 4.29 -11.50 -5.38
N VAL A 111 4.02 -10.44 -4.62
CA VAL A 111 2.70 -9.81 -4.54
C VAL A 111 2.85 -8.33 -4.88
N TYR A 112 2.13 -7.90 -5.91
CA TYR A 112 2.26 -6.57 -6.49
C TYR A 112 0.91 -5.89 -6.61
N VAL A 113 0.86 -4.58 -6.36
CA VAL A 113 -0.33 -3.76 -6.57
C VAL A 113 -0.19 -3.06 -7.92
N LEU A 114 -1.24 -3.16 -8.72
CA LEU A 114 -1.36 -2.60 -10.05
C LEU A 114 -2.38 -1.47 -10.04
N ALA A 115 -2.03 -0.37 -10.70
CA ALA A 115 -2.96 0.72 -10.95
C ALA A 115 -2.97 1.07 -12.44
N GLN A 116 -4.12 1.58 -12.89
CA GLN A 116 -4.25 2.13 -14.23
C GLN A 116 -3.35 3.36 -14.38
N ALA A 117 -2.59 3.45 -15.48
CA ALA A 117 -1.84 4.66 -15.76
C ALA A 117 -2.75 5.77 -16.29
N PRO A 118 -2.44 7.05 -16.02
CA PRO A 118 -3.21 8.17 -16.55
C PRO A 118 -3.21 8.17 -18.08
N GLY A 119 -4.34 8.54 -18.68
CA GLY A 119 -4.49 8.73 -20.12
C GLY A 119 -5.29 7.63 -20.82
N PRO A 120 -5.96 7.96 -21.94
CA PRO A 120 -6.75 7.01 -22.71
C PRO A 120 -5.81 5.97 -23.32
N LYS A 121 -5.97 4.70 -22.92
CA LYS A 121 -5.19 3.53 -23.38
C LYS A 121 -3.82 3.31 -22.75
N ALA A 122 -3.48 3.99 -21.66
CA ALA A 122 -2.21 3.69 -20.97
C ALA A 122 -2.22 2.25 -20.42
N SER A 123 -1.08 1.57 -20.41
CA SER A 123 -0.99 0.24 -19.79
C SER A 123 -0.96 0.36 -18.27
N PRO A 124 -1.51 -0.61 -17.52
CA PRO A 124 -1.35 -0.62 -16.07
C PRO A 124 0.11 -0.74 -15.66
N ARG A 125 0.44 -0.29 -14.44
CA ARG A 125 1.80 -0.37 -13.89
C ARG A 125 1.79 -0.87 -12.46
N VAL A 126 2.91 -1.45 -12.03
CA VAL A 126 3.16 -1.74 -10.62
C VAL A 126 3.31 -0.43 -9.86
N VAL A 127 2.53 -0.25 -8.80
CA VAL A 127 2.59 0.92 -7.89
C VAL A 127 3.06 0.56 -6.49
N ALA A 128 2.99 -0.71 -6.10
CA ALA A 128 3.56 -1.19 -4.84
C ALA A 128 3.98 -2.65 -4.93
N THR A 129 4.96 -3.02 -4.10
CA THR A 129 5.35 -4.43 -3.85
C THR A 129 4.97 -4.74 -2.41
N LEU A 130 4.03 -5.66 -2.22
CA LEU A 130 3.58 -6.10 -0.88
C LEU A 130 4.44 -7.25 -0.36
N LEU A 131 4.84 -8.16 -1.26
CA LEU A 131 5.71 -9.29 -0.96
C LEU A 131 6.74 -9.43 -2.09
N ALA A 132 8.02 -9.39 -1.74
CA ALA A 132 9.10 -9.65 -2.69
C ALA A 132 9.46 -11.14 -2.71
N PRO A 133 9.74 -11.75 -3.88
CA PRO A 133 10.15 -13.16 -3.96
C PRO A 133 11.40 -13.50 -3.12
N SER A 134 12.27 -12.52 -2.87
CA SER A 134 13.46 -12.67 -2.01
C SER A 134 13.14 -12.97 -0.54
N GLN A 135 11.90 -12.71 -0.09
CA GLN A 135 11.44 -13.10 1.25
C GLN A 135 11.17 -14.61 1.37
N ARG A 136 11.26 -15.37 0.26
CA ARG A 136 11.15 -16.84 0.24
C ARG A 136 9.82 -17.38 0.80
N LEU A 137 8.76 -16.59 0.72
CA LEU A 137 7.40 -16.97 1.08
C LEU A 137 6.60 -17.34 -0.19
N SER A 138 5.79 -18.37 -0.08
CA SER A 138 4.83 -18.79 -1.11
C SER A 138 3.42 -18.43 -0.67
N VAL A 139 2.68 -17.74 -1.54
CA VAL A 139 1.28 -17.40 -1.27
C VAL A 139 0.41 -18.61 -1.58
N GLN A 140 -0.36 -19.02 -0.57
CA GLN A 140 -1.33 -20.10 -0.65
C GLN A 140 -2.70 -19.56 -1.01
N ASP A 141 -3.08 -18.42 -0.45
CA ASP A 141 -4.33 -17.72 -0.78
C ASP A 141 -4.20 -16.21 -0.61
N ILE A 142 -5.08 -15.46 -1.28
CA ILE A 142 -5.16 -14.01 -1.20
C ILE A 142 -6.61 -13.53 -1.24
N THR A 143 -6.95 -12.63 -0.32
CA THR A 143 -8.28 -12.03 -0.21
C THR A 143 -8.20 -10.53 -0.07
N LEU A 144 -9.29 -9.85 -0.41
CA LEU A 144 -9.49 -8.43 -0.18
C LEU A 144 -10.80 -8.26 0.59
N ASP A 145 -10.72 -7.72 1.80
CA ASP A 145 -11.87 -7.36 2.62
C ASP A 145 -11.85 -5.85 2.89
N GLY A 146 -12.81 -5.13 2.32
CA GLY A 146 -12.79 -3.68 2.23
C GLY A 146 -11.50 -3.18 1.56
N ARG A 147 -10.59 -2.63 2.37
CA ARG A 147 -9.28 -2.10 1.93
C ARG A 147 -8.08 -2.89 2.47
N VAL A 148 -8.34 -4.04 3.08
CA VAL A 148 -7.31 -4.89 3.70
C VAL A 148 -7.05 -6.07 2.79
N VAL A 149 -5.83 -6.13 2.24
CA VAL A 149 -5.33 -7.28 1.51
C VAL A 149 -4.80 -8.27 2.53
N SER A 150 -5.29 -9.51 2.51
CA SER A 150 -4.77 -10.59 3.37
C SER A 150 -4.21 -11.70 2.50
N ALA A 151 -3.03 -12.21 2.84
CA ALA A 151 -2.46 -13.39 2.18
C ALA A 151 -2.05 -14.44 3.20
N ALA A 152 -2.55 -15.65 3.01
CA ALA A 152 -2.03 -16.83 3.69
C ALA A 152 -0.74 -17.25 2.98
N VAL A 153 0.36 -17.32 3.73
CA VAL A 153 1.68 -17.63 3.18
C VAL A 153 2.34 -18.76 3.95
N GLN A 154 3.18 -19.51 3.23
CA GLN A 154 4.04 -20.54 3.79
C GLN A 154 5.51 -20.31 3.41
N GLY A 155 6.43 -20.84 4.19
CA GLY A 155 7.86 -20.76 3.92
C GLY A 155 8.68 -21.68 4.82
N TYR A 156 9.98 -21.39 4.90
CA TYR A 156 10.94 -22.19 5.64
C TYR A 156 11.68 -21.28 6.62
N SER A 157 11.81 -21.69 7.87
CA SER A 157 12.55 -20.95 8.90
C SER A 157 14.07 -21.04 8.67
N SER A 158 14.54 -22.15 8.11
CA SER A 158 15.94 -22.43 7.83
C SER A 158 16.11 -23.30 6.57
N PRO A 159 17.31 -23.36 5.97
CA PRO A 159 17.60 -24.25 4.85
C PRO A 159 17.62 -25.74 5.23
N ASP A 160 17.66 -26.07 6.52
CA ASP A 160 17.69 -27.46 7.01
C ASP A 160 16.29 -28.09 7.07
N VAL A 161 15.25 -27.27 6.96
CA VAL A 161 13.86 -27.74 6.91
C VAL A 161 13.62 -28.49 5.60
N PRO A 162 13.13 -29.76 5.64
CA PRO A 162 12.88 -30.52 4.43
C PRO A 162 11.89 -29.81 3.48
N ARG A 163 12.23 -29.77 2.19
CA ARG A 163 11.44 -29.05 1.16
C ARG A 163 10.00 -29.54 0.98
N TYR A 164 9.64 -30.69 1.52
CA TYR A 164 8.28 -31.21 1.46
C TYR A 164 7.43 -30.79 2.68
N LEU A 165 8.03 -30.15 3.68
CA LEU A 165 7.40 -29.70 4.92
C LEU A 165 7.81 -28.25 5.26
N PRO A 166 7.19 -27.23 4.63
CA PRO A 166 7.30 -25.85 5.10
C PRO A 166 6.90 -25.76 6.58
N ASP A 167 7.67 -25.05 7.39
CA ASP A 167 7.44 -24.91 8.84
C ASP A 167 6.99 -23.51 9.24
N VAL A 168 7.10 -22.53 8.33
CA VAL A 168 6.57 -21.19 8.52
C VAL A 168 5.18 -21.12 7.91
N HIS A 169 4.17 -20.80 8.72
CA HIS A 169 2.81 -20.53 8.28
C HIS A 169 2.29 -19.26 8.96
N LYS A 170 1.81 -18.30 8.16
CA LYS A 170 1.32 -17.03 8.70
C LYS A 170 0.36 -16.34 7.75
N THR A 171 -0.33 -15.34 8.28
CA THR A 171 -1.17 -14.44 7.49
C THR A 171 -0.53 -13.06 7.50
N LEU A 172 -0.18 -12.57 6.30
CA LEU A 172 0.24 -11.19 6.09
C LEU A 172 -0.97 -10.35 5.73
N LYS A 173 -1.03 -9.14 6.30
CA LYS A 173 -2.06 -8.16 6.00
C LYS A 173 -1.42 -6.87 5.53
N TRP A 174 -2.00 -6.25 4.53
CA TRP A 174 -1.59 -4.93 4.06
C TRP A 174 -2.79 -4.01 3.96
N GLN A 175 -2.62 -2.79 4.44
CA GLN A 175 -3.62 -1.74 4.31
C GLN A 175 -2.95 -0.43 3.89
N TRP A 176 -3.60 0.31 3.00
CA TRP A 176 -3.14 1.63 2.60
C TRP A 176 -3.28 2.62 3.77
N GLN A 177 -2.18 3.30 4.11
CA GLN A 177 -2.13 4.36 5.11
C GLN A 177 -1.25 5.49 4.61
N GLY A 178 -1.85 6.63 4.29
CA GLY A 178 -1.13 7.89 4.05
C GLY A 178 -0.05 7.82 2.96
N GLY A 179 -0.29 7.10 1.86
CA GLY A 179 0.65 7.05 0.73
C GLY A 179 1.45 5.74 0.58
N LYS A 180 1.28 4.78 1.50
CA LYS A 180 1.95 3.47 1.42
C LYS A 180 1.09 2.35 1.99
N PHE A 181 1.39 1.13 1.60
CA PHE A 181 0.85 -0.06 2.26
C PHE A 181 1.64 -0.37 3.53
N VAL A 182 0.96 -0.45 4.66
CA VAL A 182 1.52 -0.88 5.94
C VAL A 182 1.23 -2.36 6.11
N GLN A 183 2.28 -3.15 6.36
CA GLN A 183 2.18 -4.57 6.61
C GLN A 183 1.97 -4.84 8.11
N SER A 184 1.06 -5.76 8.43
CA SER A 184 0.97 -6.41 9.73
C SER A 184 0.95 -7.94 9.56
N GLU A 185 1.29 -8.66 10.62
CA GLU A 185 1.43 -10.11 10.60
C GLU A 185 0.64 -10.72 11.74
N LEU A 186 -0.05 -11.82 11.44
CA LEU A 186 -0.69 -12.68 12.42
C LEU A 186 -0.13 -14.10 12.26
N PRO A 187 0.10 -14.82 13.37
CA PRO A 187 0.31 -16.26 13.31
C PRO A 187 -0.82 -16.91 12.51
N ALA A 188 -0.53 -18.01 11.80
CA ALA A 188 -1.60 -18.79 11.20
C ALA A 188 -2.54 -19.24 12.32
N ASN A 189 -3.84 -19.01 12.15
CA ASN A 189 -4.84 -19.57 13.05
C ASN A 189 -4.71 -21.09 12.95
N THR A 190 -4.11 -21.73 13.95
CA THR A 190 -4.19 -23.17 14.11
C THR A 190 -5.63 -23.48 14.48
N ALA A 191 -6.47 -23.72 13.47
CA ALA A 191 -7.69 -24.47 13.71
C ALA A 191 -7.24 -25.82 14.24
N THR A 192 -7.41 -26.02 15.55
CA THR A 192 -7.27 -27.30 16.22
C THR A 192 -8.24 -28.28 15.57
N ASP A 193 -7.75 -29.09 14.64
CA ASP A 193 -8.43 -30.34 14.32
C ASP A 193 -8.34 -31.23 15.56
N GLY A 194 -9.50 -31.45 16.15
CA GLY A 194 -9.66 -32.30 17.34
C GLY A 194 -9.29 -33.75 17.04
N ALA A 195 -8.69 -34.38 18.04
CA ALA A 195 -8.69 -35.82 18.23
C ALA A 195 -9.52 -36.13 19.48
#